data_AF-A0A3E2V0X7-F1
#
_entry.id   AF-A0A3E2V0X7-F1
#
_cell.length_a   1.000
_cell.length_b   1.000
_cell.length_c   1.000
_cell.angle_alpha   90.00
_cell.angle_beta   90.00
_cell.angle_gamma   90.00
#
_symmetry.space_group_name_H-M   'P 1'
#
loop_
_entity.id
_entity.type
_entity.pdbx_description
1 polymer ?
#
loop_
_entity_poly.entity_id
_entity_poly.type
_entity_poly.pdbx_seq_one_letter_code
_entity_poly.pdbx_strand_id
1 'polypeptide(L)'
;MKEKRRDSKGRILHTGESQRTDGKYLYKYVDAFGNTKYVYAWRLTPTDPTPKGKREKPSLRELEQQIRRDIEDGIDSTGKKMTLCQLYAKQNAQRANVKKSTQKQRKQLMRLLKEDK
;
A
#
# COMPACT_ATOMS: atom_id res chain seq x y z
N MET A 1 25.28 -7.60 -19.33
CA MET A 1 24.66 -6.57 -18.47
C MET A 1 23.16 -6.57 -18.73
N LYS A 2 22.29 -6.61 -17.70
CA LYS A 2 20.85 -6.46 -17.93
C LYS A 2 20.58 -5.04 -18.42
N GLU A 3 19.97 -4.93 -19.59
CA GLU A 3 19.57 -3.66 -20.17
C GLU A 3 18.58 -2.96 -19.23
N LYS A 4 18.96 -1.76 -18.76
CA LYS A 4 18.12 -0.98 -17.84
C LYS A 4 17.02 -0.32 -18.67
N ARG A 5 15.76 -0.49 -18.24
CA ARG A 5 14.62 0.20 -18.85
C ARG A 5 14.76 1.71 -18.68
N ARG A 6 14.44 2.44 -19.74
CA ARG A 6 14.46 3.90 -19.76
C ARG A 6 13.10 4.45 -20.17
N ASP A 7 12.77 5.63 -19.67
CA ASP A 7 11.63 6.41 -20.14
C ASP A 7 11.94 7.12 -21.47
N SER A 8 10.92 7.77 -22.04
CA SER A 8 11.05 8.59 -23.25
C SER A 8 11.99 9.79 -23.13
N LYS A 9 12.40 10.14 -21.90
CA LYS A 9 13.34 11.21 -21.58
C LYS A 9 14.74 10.68 -21.24
N GLY A 10 14.99 9.38 -21.39
CA GLY A 10 16.27 8.73 -21.11
C GLY A 10 16.56 8.44 -19.64
N ARG A 11 15.61 8.66 -18.73
CA ARG A 11 15.75 8.37 -17.30
C ARG A 11 15.57 6.89 -17.02
N ILE A 12 16.34 6.38 -16.07
CA ILE A 12 16.31 4.96 -15.70
C ILE A 12 15.06 4.67 -14.87
N LEU A 13 14.27 3.70 -15.31
CA LEU A 13 13.11 3.17 -14.58
C LEU A 13 13.54 2.02 -13.67
N HIS A 14 12.98 2.00 -12.46
CA HIS A 14 13.20 0.94 -11.49
C HIS A 14 12.41 -0.33 -11.85
N THR A 15 12.70 -1.42 -11.15
CA THR A 15 11.98 -2.68 -11.30
C THR A 15 10.50 -2.48 -10.96
N GLY A 16 9.62 -2.92 -11.86
CA GLY A 16 8.17 -2.73 -11.71
C GLY A 16 7.66 -1.41 -12.29
N GLU A 17 8.53 -0.44 -12.57
CA GLU A 17 8.16 0.80 -13.25
C GLU A 17 8.11 0.60 -14.79
N SER A 18 7.14 1.23 -15.43
CA SER A 18 7.05 1.34 -16.88
C SER A 18 6.37 2.65 -17.28
N GLN A 19 6.62 3.09 -18.52
CA GLN A 19 5.92 4.23 -19.10
C GLN A 19 4.91 3.74 -20.14
N ARG A 20 3.68 4.24 -20.07
CA ARG A 20 2.64 3.97 -21.05
C ARG A 20 2.79 4.87 -22.27
N THR A 21 2.15 4.47 -23.38
CA THR A 21 2.00 5.26 -24.60
C THR A 21 1.40 6.65 -24.34
N ASP A 22 0.50 6.76 -23.36
CA ASP A 22 -0.17 8.02 -22.98
C ASP A 22 0.74 8.99 -22.20
N GLY A 23 1.98 8.60 -21.90
CA GLY A 23 2.93 9.37 -21.09
C GLY A 23 2.78 9.20 -19.57
N LYS A 24 1.78 8.45 -19.09
CA LYS A 24 1.66 8.06 -17.68
C LYS A 24 2.72 7.03 -17.31
N TYR A 25 3.24 7.12 -16.10
CA TYR A 25 4.01 6.07 -15.47
C TYR A 25 3.10 5.08 -14.77
N LEU A 26 3.51 3.82 -14.79
CA LEU A 26 2.88 2.70 -14.12
C LEU A 26 3.91 2.03 -13.22
N TYR A 27 3.49 1.67 -12.01
CA TYR A 27 4.23 0.80 -11.11
C TYR A 27 3.41 -0.46 -10.85
N LYS A 28 3.98 -1.61 -11.21
CA LYS A 28 3.44 -2.95 -10.95
C LYS A 28 4.11 -3.53 -9.71
N TYR A 29 3.31 -3.95 -8.74
CA TYR A 29 3.80 -4.65 -7.54
C TYR A 29 2.90 -5.81 -7.17
N VAL A 30 3.42 -6.68 -6.31
CA VAL A 30 2.69 -7.77 -5.68
C VAL A 30 2.41 -7.34 -4.26
N ASP A 31 1.14 -7.38 -3.88
CA ASP A 31 0.68 -7.04 -2.54
C ASP A 31 1.00 -8.17 -1.55
N ALA A 32 0.83 -7.93 -0.25
CA ALA A 32 1.09 -8.92 0.81
C ALA A 32 0.31 -10.24 0.63
N PHE A 33 -0.82 -10.19 -0.10
CA PHE A 33 -1.68 -11.35 -0.42
C PHE A 33 -1.30 -12.08 -1.72
N GLY A 34 -0.19 -11.72 -2.37
CA GLY A 34 0.21 -12.29 -3.66
C GLY A 34 -0.56 -11.72 -4.86
N ASN A 35 -1.44 -10.74 -4.64
CA ASN A 35 -2.23 -10.10 -5.69
C ASN A 35 -1.40 -9.06 -6.44
N THR A 36 -1.44 -9.10 -7.78
CA THR A 36 -0.80 -8.07 -8.60
C THR A 36 -1.62 -6.80 -8.62
N LYS A 37 -1.00 -5.67 -8.26
CA LYS A 37 -1.61 -4.34 -8.25
C LYS A 37 -0.86 -3.39 -9.18
N TYR A 38 -1.57 -2.36 -9.63
CA TYR A 38 -1.07 -1.35 -10.55
C TYR A 38 -1.35 0.05 -10.02
N VAL A 39 -0.33 0.89 -10.00
CA VAL A 39 -0.42 2.30 -9.59
C VAL A 39 0.00 3.17 -10.77
N TYR A 40 -0.68 4.30 -10.92
CA TYR A 40 -0.49 5.20 -12.05
C TYR A 40 -0.18 6.62 -11.57
N ALA A 41 0.79 7.26 -12.21
CA ALA A 41 1.13 8.66 -11.96
C ALA A 41 1.50 9.37 -13.27
N TRP A 42 1.29 10.68 -13.32
CA TRP A 42 1.73 11.51 -14.44
C TRP A 42 3.20 11.94 -14.33
N ARG A 43 3.73 11.95 -13.11
CA ARG A 43 5.08 12.42 -12.76
C ARG A 43 5.87 11.23 -12.23
N LEU A 44 7.14 11.11 -12.62
CA LEU A 44 8.01 10.05 -12.11
C LEU A 44 8.56 10.46 -10.74
N THR A 45 9.14 11.66 -10.68
CA THR A 45 9.65 12.29 -9.46
C THR A 45 8.77 13.46 -9.01
N PRO A 46 8.83 13.88 -7.73
CA PRO A 46 8.10 15.04 -7.23
C PRO A 46 8.48 16.35 -7.95
N THR A 47 9.71 16.40 -8.46
CA THR A 47 10.31 17.55 -9.15
C THR A 47 9.82 17.75 -10.59
N ASP A 48 9.34 16.71 -11.26
CA ASP A 48 8.76 16.82 -12.61
C ASP A 48 7.55 17.74 -12.58
N PRO A 49 7.13 18.47 -13.62
CA PRO A 49 5.87 19.22 -13.64
C PRO A 49 4.64 18.35 -13.97
N THR A 50 3.46 18.70 -13.45
CA THR A 50 2.19 18.05 -13.85
C THR A 50 1.78 18.50 -15.26
N PRO A 51 1.34 17.59 -16.15
CA PRO A 51 0.83 17.97 -17.46
C PRO A 51 -0.36 18.95 -17.37
N LYS A 52 -0.41 19.93 -18.28
CA LYS A 52 -1.43 20.98 -18.31
C LYS A 52 -2.84 20.38 -18.32
N GLY A 53 -3.70 20.84 -17.42
CA GLY A 53 -5.09 20.38 -17.31
C GLY A 53 -5.30 19.06 -16.56
N LYS A 54 -4.26 18.48 -15.94
CA LYS A 54 -4.40 17.31 -15.07
C LYS A 54 -4.36 17.71 -13.60
N ARG A 55 -5.07 16.96 -12.75
CA ARG A 55 -5.02 17.15 -11.29
C ARG A 55 -3.64 16.80 -10.77
N GLU A 56 -3.14 17.63 -9.87
CA GLU A 56 -1.94 17.31 -9.12
C GLU A 56 -2.18 16.07 -8.24
N LYS A 57 -1.27 15.12 -8.37
CA LYS A 57 -1.24 13.87 -7.62
C LYS A 57 0.21 13.60 -7.22
N PRO A 58 0.42 12.82 -6.16
CA PRO A 58 1.76 12.36 -5.80
C PRO A 58 2.44 11.66 -6.99
N SER A 59 3.76 11.79 -7.03
CA SER A 59 4.61 11.17 -8.03
C SER A 59 4.65 9.64 -7.87
N LEU A 60 5.10 8.94 -8.92
CA LEU A 60 5.20 7.48 -8.90
C LEU A 60 6.10 7.00 -7.75
N ARG A 61 7.23 7.67 -7.51
CA ARG A 61 8.18 7.27 -6.47
C ARG A 61 7.68 7.52 -5.05
N GLU A 62 6.92 8.58 -4.82
CA GLU A 62 6.25 8.79 -3.53
C GLU A 62 5.21 7.70 -3.26
N LEU A 63 4.44 7.34 -4.29
CA LEU A 63 3.47 6.25 -4.19
C LEU A 63 4.15 4.91 -3.97
N GLU A 64 5.24 4.62 -4.68
CA GLU A 64 6.06 3.42 -4.47
C GLU A 64 6.60 3.35 -3.04
N GLN A 65 7.15 4.45 -2.52
CA GLN A 65 7.66 4.51 -1.14
C GLN A 65 6.55 4.30 -0.12
N GLN A 66 5.35 4.84 -0.35
CA GLN A 66 4.20 4.58 0.51
C GLN A 66 3.82 3.10 0.50
N ILE A 67 3.74 2.48 -0.68
CA ILE A 67 3.40 1.06 -0.82
C ILE A 67 4.44 0.18 -0.15
N ARG A 68 5.73 0.50 -0.27
CA ARG A 68 6.79 -0.25 0.43
C ARG A 68 6.62 -0.21 1.94
N ARG A 69 6.35 0.99 2.50
CA ARG A 69 6.05 1.14 3.93
C ARG A 69 4.80 0.35 4.34
N ASP A 70 3.73 0.45 3.56
CA ASP A 70 2.48 -0.27 3.83
C ASP A 70 2.72 -1.80 3.83
N ILE A 71 3.52 -2.32 2.88
CA ILE A 71 3.89 -3.74 2.81
C ILE A 71 4.76 -4.15 4.02
N GLU A 72 5.75 -3.34 4.40
CA GLU A 72 6.60 -3.59 5.57
C GLU A 72 5.79 -3.60 6.88
N ASP A 73 4.82 -2.70 7.01
CA ASP A 73 3.92 -2.61 8.16
C ASP A 73 2.81 -3.68 8.15
N GLY A 74 2.74 -4.50 7.09
CA GLY A 74 1.68 -5.48 6.87
C GLY A 74 0.29 -4.86 6.73
N ILE A 75 0.23 -3.60 6.29
CA ILE A 75 -0.98 -2.84 6.05
C ILE A 75 -1.48 -3.17 4.64
N ASP A 76 -2.71 -3.67 4.55
CA ASP A 76 -3.38 -3.91 3.27
C ASP A 76 -3.60 -2.56 2.54
N SER A 77 -2.87 -2.34 1.44
CA SER A 77 -3.02 -1.17 0.58
C SER A 77 -4.40 -1.12 -0.13
N THR A 78 -5.04 -2.28 -0.31
CA THR A 78 -6.44 -2.41 -0.73
C THR A 78 -7.39 -2.02 0.40
N GLY A 79 -6.93 -2.19 1.64
CA GLY A 79 -7.63 -2.09 2.90
C GLY A 79 -7.28 -0.85 3.72
N LYS A 80 -7.51 0.35 3.17
CA LYS A 80 -7.97 1.48 4.05
C LYS A 80 -9.20 1.11 4.90
N LYS A 81 -9.80 -0.06 4.63
CA LYS A 81 -10.82 -0.76 5.40
C LYS A 81 -10.18 -1.88 6.24
N MET A 82 -9.70 -1.56 7.43
CA MET A 82 -9.47 -2.58 8.45
C MET A 82 -10.82 -2.98 9.04
N THR A 83 -11.10 -4.28 9.15
CA THR A 83 -12.32 -4.76 9.81
C THR A 83 -12.25 -4.49 11.32
N LEU A 84 -13.39 -4.27 11.98
CA LEU A 84 -13.44 -4.03 13.43
C LEU A 84 -12.76 -5.16 14.22
N CYS A 85 -12.93 -6.42 13.78
CA CYS A 85 -12.26 -7.58 14.37
C CYS A 85 -10.73 -7.51 14.24
N GLN A 86 -10.20 -7.12 13.08
CA GLN A 86 -8.76 -6.96 12.87
C GLN A 86 -8.19 -5.82 13.73
N LEU A 87 -8.90 -4.70 13.82
CA LEU A 87 -8.53 -3.57 14.69
C LEU A 87 -8.44 -4.01 16.15
N TYR A 88 -9.48 -4.71 16.62
CA TYR A 88 -9.55 -5.18 18.00
C TYR A 88 -8.44 -6.19 18.32
N ALA A 89 -8.11 -7.07 17.37
CA ALA A 89 -6.99 -8.00 17.52
C ALA A 89 -5.64 -7.26 17.65
N LYS A 90 -5.38 -6.28 16.76
CA LYS A 90 -4.15 -5.49 16.77
C LYS A 90 -3.98 -4.69 18.07
N GLN A 91 -5.06 -4.06 18.56
CA GLN A 91 -5.06 -3.35 19.84
C GLN A 91 -4.73 -4.27 21.03
N ASN A 92 -5.32 -5.47 21.06
CA ASN A 92 -5.12 -6.42 22.16
C ASN A 92 -3.70 -7.00 22.17
N ALA A 93 -3.09 -7.19 21.00
CA ALA A 93 -1.69 -7.62 20.88
C ALA A 93 -0.72 -6.56 21.42
N GLN A 94 -0.97 -5.28 21.13
CA GLN A 94 -0.17 -4.17 21.67
C GLN A 94 -0.31 -4.02 23.20
N ARG A 95 -1.46 -4.40 23.77
CA ARG A 95 -1.74 -4.34 25.22
C ARG A 95 -1.83 -5.72 25.85
N ALA A 96 -0.80 -6.54 25.66
CA ALA A 96 -0.78 -7.93 26.11
C ALA A 96 -0.70 -8.12 27.63
N ASN A 97 -0.08 -7.18 28.37
CA ASN A 97 0.10 -7.27 29.82
C ASN A 97 -1.20 -6.90 30.57
N VAL A 98 -2.14 -7.85 30.63
CA VAL A 98 -3.40 -7.72 31.37
C VAL A 98 -3.71 -8.98 32.16
N LYS A 99 -4.56 -8.84 33.19
CA LYS A 99 -5.03 -9.95 34.02
C LYS A 99 -5.72 -11.03 33.19
N LYS A 100 -5.64 -12.29 33.64
CA LYS A 100 -6.27 -13.45 32.98
C LYS A 100 -7.78 -13.28 32.76
N SER A 101 -8.48 -12.61 33.68
CA SER A 101 -9.90 -12.28 33.55
C SER A 101 -10.17 -11.39 32.33
N THR A 102 -9.37 -10.35 32.14
CA THR A 102 -9.46 -9.44 30.99
C THR A 102 -9.15 -10.14 29.67
N GLN A 103 -8.20 -11.09 29.66
CA GLN A 103 -7.93 -11.89 28.47
C GLN A 103 -9.14 -12.74 28.06
N LYS A 104 -9.84 -13.36 29.03
CA LYS A 104 -11.06 -14.13 28.77
C LYS A 104 -12.17 -13.23 28.20
N GLN A 105 -12.39 -12.05 28.78
CA GLN A 105 -13.37 -11.08 28.30
C GLN A 105 -13.07 -10.61 26.87
N ARG A 106 -11.80 -10.33 26.55
CA ARG A 106 -11.38 -9.97 25.19
C ARG A 106 -11.66 -11.08 24.18
N LYS A 107 -11.40 -12.34 24.54
CA LYS A 107 -11.73 -13.49 23.68
C LYS A 107 -13.24 -13.63 23.47
N GLN A 108 -14.04 -13.41 24.50
CA GLN A 108 -15.50 -13.44 24.40
C GLN A 108 -16.03 -12.34 23.47
N LEU A 109 -15.56 -11.10 23.62
CA LEU A 109 -15.96 -10.00 22.73
C LEU A 109 -15.56 -10.27 21.29
N MET A 110 -14.35 -10.81 21.06
CA MET A 110 -13.90 -11.20 19.72
C MET A 110 -14.79 -12.27 19.08
N ARG A 111 -15.37 -13.18 19.89
CA ARG A 111 -16.31 -14.18 19.39
C ARG A 111 -17.64 -13.53 18.97
N LEU A 112 -18.18 -12.66 19.82
CA LEU A 112 -19.42 -11.93 19.52
C LEU A 112 -19.29 -11.08 18.26
N LEU A 113 -18.19 -10.33 18.13
CA LEU A 113 -17.92 -9.50 16.94
C LEU A 113 -17.77 -10.30 15.63
N LYS A 114 -17.44 -11.59 15.71
CA LYS A 114 -17.37 -12.49 14.54
C LYS A 114 -18.73 -13.10 14.19
N GLU A 115 -19.59 -13.27 15.18
CA GLU A 115 -20.94 -13.81 15.03
C GLU A 115 -21.95 -12.73 14.59
N ASP A 116 -21.65 -11.46 14.90
CA ASP A 116 -22.38 -10.27 14.44
C ASP A 116 -22.21 -10.09 12.92
N LYS A 117 -23.30 -10.22 12.16
CA LYS A 117 -23.34 -10.20 10.69
C LYS A 117 -24.20 -9.07 10.16
#